data_AF-A0A1A2NFE1-F1
#
_entry.id   AF-A0A1A2NFE1-F1
#
_cell.length_a   1.000
_cell.length_b   1.000
_cell.length_c   1.000
_cell.angle_alpha   90.00
_cell.angle_beta   90.00
_cell.angle_gamma   90.00
#
_symmetry.space_group_name_H-M   'P 1'
#
loop_
_entity.id
_entity.type
_entity.pdbx_description
1 polymer ?
#
loop_
_entity_poly.entity_id
_entity_poly.type
_entity_poly.pdbx_seq_one_letter_code
_entity_poly.pdbx_strand_id
1 'polypeptide(L)'
;MRRVWWLLAWLTVLGAAPAGADDARLDWPLRPPPAVARGFDAPSPDWRPGHRGVDLPGVPGQPVYAAGTATVVFAGQLAGRPVVSLAHPGGLRTSYEPVRAAVRVGQPVTARTVIGSLEPGHAGCRAAACLHWGAMWGPASGAHYVDPLGLVKSTPIRLKPLRG
;
A
#
# COMPACT_ATOMS: atom_id res chain seq x y z
N MET A 1 1.47 -38.16 58.62
CA MET A 1 0.90 -36.79 58.68
C MET A 1 2.02 -35.75 58.59
N ARG A 2 2.34 -35.25 57.38
CA ARG A 2 3.27 -34.12 57.15
C ARG A 2 2.81 -33.34 55.89
N ARG A 3 2.13 -32.22 56.17
CA ARG A 3 1.97 -30.92 55.44
C ARG A 3 2.54 -30.90 54.00
N VAL A 4 1.72 -30.83 52.94
CA VAL A 4 1.24 -29.62 52.19
C VAL A 4 2.35 -28.58 51.95
N TRP A 5 2.35 -27.94 50.76
CA TRP A 5 3.18 -26.82 50.22
C TRP A 5 4.00 -27.33 49.01
N TRP A 6 3.82 -26.93 47.74
CA TRP A 6 3.56 -25.62 47.16
C TRP A 6 2.83 -25.72 45.80
N LEU A 7 1.71 -25.02 45.67
CA LEU A 7 1.25 -24.45 44.39
C LEU A 7 1.85 -23.05 44.29
N LEU A 8 2.32 -22.65 43.10
CA LEU A 8 2.32 -21.29 42.52
C LEU A 8 3.45 -21.15 41.48
N ALA A 9 3.20 -21.57 40.24
CA ALA A 9 3.92 -21.04 39.08
C ALA A 9 2.97 -20.03 38.40
N TRP A 10 3.28 -18.75 38.60
CA TRP A 10 2.51 -17.61 38.13
C TRP A 10 2.52 -17.53 36.60
N LEU A 11 1.32 -17.53 36.02
CA LEU A 11 1.05 -17.10 34.65
C LEU A 11 1.51 -15.65 34.46
N THR A 12 2.46 -15.43 33.56
CA THR A 12 2.65 -14.13 32.89
C THR A 12 2.59 -14.34 31.38
N VAL A 13 1.40 -14.65 30.87
CA VAL A 13 1.11 -14.41 29.45
C VAL A 13 0.77 -12.92 29.35
N LEU A 14 1.78 -12.12 28.99
CA LEU A 14 1.63 -10.72 28.60
C LEU A 14 0.50 -10.64 27.56
N GLY A 15 -0.52 -9.84 27.86
CA GLY A 15 -1.63 -9.60 26.96
C GLY A 15 -1.14 -9.05 25.63
N ALA A 16 -1.17 -9.87 24.58
CA ALA A 16 -1.10 -9.38 23.23
C ALA A 16 -2.34 -8.50 23.01
N ALA A 17 -2.13 -7.19 22.84
CA ALA A 17 -3.20 -6.30 22.43
C ALA A 17 -3.84 -6.89 21.15
N PRO A 18 -5.18 -6.92 21.04
CA PRO A 18 -5.82 -7.41 19.84
C PRO A 18 -5.32 -6.56 18.66
N ALA A 19 -4.74 -7.22 17.66
CA ALA A 19 -4.47 -6.57 16.38
C ALA A 19 -5.83 -6.23 15.77
N GLY A 20 -6.24 -4.97 15.88
CA GLY A 20 -7.38 -4.47 15.13
C GLY A 20 -7.06 -4.63 13.65
N ALA A 21 -7.84 -5.44 12.94
CA ALA A 21 -7.89 -5.37 11.50
C ALA A 21 -8.50 -4.02 11.16
N ASP A 22 -7.65 -3.02 11.02
CA ASP A 22 -8.07 -1.71 10.56
C ASP A 22 -8.51 -1.93 9.11
N ASP A 23 -9.80 -1.76 8.82
CA ASP A 23 -10.33 -1.65 7.45
C ASP A 23 -9.84 -0.32 6.86
N ALA A 24 -8.52 -0.12 6.85
CA ALA A 24 -7.85 1.10 6.50
C ALA A 24 -8.05 1.33 5.01
N ARG A 25 -9.14 2.02 4.70
CA ARG A 25 -9.43 2.47 3.35
C ARG A 25 -8.37 3.49 2.96
N LEU A 26 -7.73 3.26 1.83
CA LEU A 26 -6.71 4.12 1.25
C LEU A 26 -7.35 5.31 0.52
N ASP A 27 -6.63 6.41 0.44
CA ASP A 27 -6.92 7.52 -0.45
C ASP A 27 -6.14 7.37 -1.77
N TRP A 28 -6.63 8.02 -2.83
CA TRP A 28 -5.93 8.02 -4.11
C TRP A 28 -4.54 8.69 -3.99
N PRO A 29 -3.48 8.08 -4.54
CA PRO A 29 -2.13 8.62 -4.46
C PRO A 29 -1.87 9.78 -5.43
N LEU A 30 -2.74 9.95 -6.43
CA LEU A 30 -2.77 11.09 -7.34
C LEU A 30 -4.04 11.89 -7.16
N ARG A 31 -3.96 13.20 -7.44
CA ARG A 31 -5.08 14.13 -7.33
C ARG A 31 -5.18 14.98 -8.60
N PRO A 32 -6.40 15.18 -9.16
CA PRO A 32 -7.64 14.48 -8.83
C PRO A 32 -7.53 12.95 -9.03
N PRO A 33 -8.49 12.12 -8.54
CA PRO A 33 -8.47 10.68 -8.78
C PRO A 33 -8.29 10.37 -10.27
N PRO A 34 -7.23 9.63 -10.63
CA PRO A 34 -6.92 9.35 -12.04
C PRO A 34 -7.81 8.23 -12.58
N ALA A 35 -7.90 8.13 -13.90
CA ALA A 35 -8.36 6.90 -14.54
C ALA A 35 -7.36 5.76 -14.27
N VAL A 36 -7.77 4.52 -14.50
CA VAL A 36 -6.87 3.35 -14.44
C VAL A 36 -6.51 2.96 -15.87
N ALA A 37 -5.23 3.07 -16.23
CA ALA A 37 -4.75 2.69 -17.56
C ALA A 37 -4.44 1.20 -17.66
N ARG A 38 -3.99 0.58 -16.56
CA ARG A 38 -3.74 -0.85 -16.46
C ARG A 38 -4.13 -1.37 -15.09
N GLY A 39 -4.95 -2.42 -15.06
CA GLY A 39 -5.42 -3.05 -13.82
C GLY A 39 -4.45 -4.07 -13.24
N PHE A 40 -4.74 -4.50 -12.02
CA PHE A 40 -4.02 -5.56 -11.33
C PHE A 40 -4.23 -6.91 -12.03
N ASP A 41 -3.15 -7.68 -12.13
CA ASP A 41 -3.13 -9.02 -12.73
C ASP A 41 -2.22 -9.90 -11.86
N ALA A 42 -2.85 -10.66 -10.96
CA ALA A 42 -2.15 -11.43 -9.94
C ALA A 42 -1.26 -12.50 -10.57
N PRO A 43 0.08 -12.44 -10.40
CA PRO A 43 0.94 -13.52 -10.86
C PRO A 43 0.75 -14.76 -9.98
N SER A 44 0.60 -15.93 -10.61
CA SER A 44 0.59 -17.22 -9.90
C SER A 44 1.54 -18.23 -10.56
N PRO A 45 2.61 -18.67 -9.87
CA PRO A 45 3.13 -18.15 -8.61
C PRO A 45 3.60 -16.69 -8.70
N ASP A 46 3.81 -16.05 -7.56
CA ASP A 46 4.03 -14.60 -7.44
C ASP A 46 5.28 -14.07 -8.15
N TRP A 47 6.20 -14.94 -8.60
CA TRP A 47 7.37 -14.62 -9.43
C TRP A 47 7.11 -14.72 -10.95
N ARG A 48 5.94 -15.17 -11.39
CA ARG A 48 5.59 -15.20 -12.82
C ARG A 48 5.33 -13.80 -13.39
N PRO A 49 5.32 -13.65 -14.73
CA PRO A 49 4.80 -12.45 -15.35
C PRO A 49 3.38 -12.14 -14.89
N GLY A 50 3.05 -10.86 -14.78
CA GLY A 50 1.77 -10.36 -14.29
C GLY A 50 1.88 -8.85 -14.02
N HIS A 51 0.92 -8.29 -13.30
CA HIS A 51 0.89 -6.87 -12.94
C HIS A 51 0.55 -6.71 -11.46
N ARG A 52 1.58 -6.51 -10.64
CA ARG A 52 1.52 -6.51 -9.15
C ARG A 52 1.02 -5.19 -8.56
N GLY A 53 0.25 -4.43 -9.33
CA GLY A 53 -0.28 -3.11 -9.00
C GLY A 53 -1.19 -2.60 -10.10
N VAL A 54 -1.44 -1.30 -10.11
CA VAL A 54 -2.19 -0.61 -11.16
C VAL A 54 -1.41 0.57 -11.70
N ASP A 55 -1.63 0.91 -12.97
CA ASP A 55 -0.99 2.05 -13.61
C ASP A 55 -1.98 3.19 -13.72
N LEU A 56 -1.62 4.32 -13.11
CA LEU A 56 -2.43 5.51 -13.01
C LEU A 56 -1.80 6.62 -13.85
N PRO A 57 -2.43 7.08 -14.95
CA PRO A 57 -1.95 8.21 -15.72
C PRO A 57 -1.84 9.47 -14.87
N GLY A 58 -0.74 10.18 -15.05
CA GLY A 58 -0.49 11.48 -14.44
C GLY A 58 0.30 12.39 -15.37
N VAL A 59 0.84 13.46 -14.81
CA VAL A 59 1.75 14.37 -15.51
C VAL A 59 3.14 14.34 -14.86
N PRO A 60 4.23 14.50 -15.63
CA PRO A 60 5.56 14.63 -15.05
C PRO A 60 5.60 15.76 -14.01
N GLY A 61 6.26 15.50 -12.88
CA GLY A 61 6.33 16.43 -11.75
C GLY A 61 5.08 16.46 -10.86
N GLN A 62 4.00 15.76 -11.20
CA GLN A 62 2.78 15.74 -10.39
C GLN A 62 3.07 15.26 -8.96
N PRO A 63 2.57 15.95 -7.92
CA PRO A 63 2.71 15.48 -6.55
C PRO A 63 2.05 14.10 -6.36
N VAL A 64 2.81 13.18 -5.78
CA VAL A 64 2.31 11.87 -5.33
C VAL A 64 2.13 11.93 -3.82
N TYR A 65 0.97 11.50 -3.36
CA TYR A 65 0.60 11.47 -1.95
C TYR A 65 0.71 10.06 -1.39
N ALA A 66 1.03 9.93 -0.11
CA ALA A 66 0.83 8.66 0.58
C ALA A 66 -0.65 8.29 0.51
N ALA A 67 -0.95 7.01 0.30
CA ALA A 67 -2.34 6.54 0.23
C ALA A 67 -3.01 6.42 1.61
N GLY A 68 -2.28 6.62 2.72
CA GLY A 68 -2.81 6.46 4.07
C GLY A 68 -1.76 6.81 5.12
N THR A 69 -2.14 6.68 6.39
CA THR A 69 -1.18 6.74 7.50
C THR A 69 -0.19 5.58 7.39
N ALA A 70 1.11 5.90 7.42
CA ALA A 70 2.17 4.93 7.19
C ALA A 70 3.53 5.42 7.70
N THR A 71 4.51 4.54 7.65
CA THR A 71 5.93 4.86 7.81
C THR A 71 6.66 4.55 6.50
N VAL A 72 7.53 5.47 6.06
CA VAL A 72 8.39 5.25 4.89
C VAL A 72 9.39 4.14 5.20
N VAL A 73 9.38 3.06 4.42
CA VAL A 73 10.32 1.93 4.58
C VAL A 73 11.33 1.83 3.44
N PHE A 74 11.08 2.54 2.34
CA PHE A 74 12.05 2.70 1.25
C PHE A 74 11.81 4.03 0.54
N ALA A 75 12.88 4.71 0.14
CA ALA A 75 12.86 5.91 -0.68
C ALA A 75 14.21 6.01 -1.41
N GLY A 76 14.26 5.63 -2.68
CA GLY A 76 15.51 5.58 -3.43
C GLY A 76 15.41 4.87 -4.79
N GLN A 77 16.55 4.58 -5.41
CA GLN A 77 16.62 3.86 -6.68
C GLN A 77 16.49 2.34 -6.46
N LEU A 78 15.61 1.69 -7.21
CA LEU A 78 15.47 0.25 -7.29
C LEU A 78 15.43 -0.16 -8.76
N ALA A 79 16.35 -1.03 -9.19
CA ALA A 79 16.45 -1.48 -10.59
C ALA A 79 16.43 -0.32 -11.61
N GLY A 80 17.11 0.79 -11.29
CA GLY A 80 17.20 1.98 -12.16
C GLY A 80 16.02 2.94 -12.09
N ARG A 81 15.02 2.69 -11.24
CA ARG A 81 13.82 3.54 -11.13
C ARG A 81 13.66 4.09 -9.71
N PRO A 82 13.18 5.33 -9.54
CA PRO A 82 12.93 5.88 -8.21
C PRO A 82 11.65 5.27 -7.63
N VAL A 83 11.74 4.72 -6.43
CA VAL A 83 10.64 4.04 -5.74
C VAL A 83 10.50 4.60 -4.32
N VAL A 84 9.26 4.78 -3.90
CA VAL A 84 8.89 4.96 -2.49
C VAL A 84 8.07 3.76 -2.05
N SER A 85 8.32 3.22 -0.87
CA SER A 85 7.49 2.17 -0.26
C SER A 85 7.10 2.57 1.16
N LEU A 86 5.84 2.34 1.50
CA LEU A 86 5.24 2.73 2.77
C LEU A 86 4.71 1.49 3.49
N ALA A 87 5.04 1.32 4.77
CA ALA A 87 4.43 0.32 5.63
C ALA A 87 3.29 0.95 6.44
N HIS A 88 2.10 0.39 6.30
CA HIS A 88 0.91 0.81 7.01
C HIS A 88 0.69 -0.08 8.24
N PRO A 89 -0.12 0.37 9.22
CA PRO A 89 -0.65 -0.51 10.24
C PRO A 89 -1.32 -1.76 9.65
N GLY A 90 -1.34 -2.86 10.39
CA GLY A 90 -1.97 -4.11 9.94
C GLY A 90 -1.16 -4.93 8.92
N GLY A 91 0.08 -4.52 8.59
CA GLY A 91 0.97 -5.29 7.73
C GLY A 91 0.79 -5.06 6.23
N LEU A 92 -0.02 -4.07 5.84
CA LEU A 92 -0.12 -3.61 4.45
C LEU A 92 1.14 -2.84 4.08
N ARG A 93 1.65 -3.06 2.86
CA ARG A 93 2.68 -2.23 2.24
C ARG A 93 2.20 -1.72 0.89
N THR A 94 2.41 -0.43 0.62
CA THR A 94 2.19 0.17 -0.70
C THR A 94 3.51 0.62 -1.31
N SER A 95 3.62 0.52 -2.64
CA SER A 95 4.79 0.94 -3.42
C SER A 95 4.39 1.91 -4.54
N TYR A 96 5.24 2.89 -4.81
CA TYR A 96 4.98 4.01 -5.71
C TYR A 96 6.18 4.20 -6.62
N GLU A 97 5.98 4.02 -7.93
CA GLU A 97 7.04 4.20 -8.92
C GLU A 97 6.51 4.69 -10.28
N PRO A 98 7.25 5.48 -11.05
CA PRO A 98 8.52 6.10 -10.69
C PRO A 98 8.28 7.41 -9.90
N VAL A 99 8.76 7.49 -8.65
CA VAL A 99 8.53 8.65 -7.77
C VAL A 99 9.83 9.16 -7.18
N ARG A 100 10.25 10.37 -7.57
CA ARG A 100 11.35 11.08 -6.93
C ARG A 100 10.93 11.47 -5.53
N ALA A 101 11.54 10.84 -4.53
CA ALA A 101 11.15 10.99 -3.13
C ALA A 101 11.37 12.42 -2.61
N ALA A 102 10.39 12.92 -1.86
CA ALA A 102 10.47 14.12 -1.00
C ALA A 102 10.49 13.74 0.50
N VAL A 103 10.59 12.45 0.80
CA VAL A 103 10.55 11.86 2.13
C VAL A 103 11.74 10.93 2.34
N ARG A 104 12.03 10.63 3.60
CA ARG A 104 13.14 9.75 4.01
C ARG A 104 12.65 8.53 4.76
N VAL A 105 13.42 7.45 4.72
CA VAL A 105 13.13 6.22 5.48
C VAL A 105 12.95 6.54 6.97
N GLY A 106 11.97 5.89 7.59
CA GLY A 106 11.57 6.10 8.99
C GLY A 106 10.62 7.28 9.21
N GLN A 107 10.35 8.11 8.19
CA GLN A 107 9.44 9.24 8.31
C GLN A 107 7.97 8.76 8.42
N PRO A 108 7.21 9.22 9.42
CA PRO A 108 5.76 9.02 9.46
C PRO A 108 5.07 9.93 8.44
N VAL A 109 4.06 9.40 7.76
CA VAL A 109 3.28 10.11 6.74
C VAL A 109 1.78 9.85 6.94
N THR A 110 0.96 10.74 6.39
CA THR A 110 -0.50 10.59 6.33
C THR A 110 -0.98 10.70 4.91
N ALA A 111 -2.26 10.42 4.65
CA ALA A 111 -2.85 10.59 3.31
C ALA A 111 -2.73 12.01 2.72
N ARG A 112 -2.43 13.03 3.54
CA ARG A 112 -2.22 14.42 3.11
C ARG A 112 -0.75 14.73 2.78
N THR A 113 0.17 13.83 3.09
CA THR A 113 1.60 14.03 2.89
C THR A 113 1.98 13.74 1.44
N VAL A 114 2.63 14.72 0.80
CA VAL A 114 3.32 14.51 -0.49
C VAL A 114 4.58 13.68 -0.22
N ILE A 115 4.67 12.52 -0.86
CA ILE A 115 5.82 11.60 -0.73
C ILE A 115 6.87 11.84 -1.81
N GLY A 116 6.53 12.55 -2.88
CA GLY A 116 7.44 12.85 -3.97
C GLY A 116 6.74 13.40 -5.20
N SER A 117 7.48 13.47 -6.30
CA SER A 117 6.98 13.87 -7.61
C SER A 117 7.06 12.71 -8.60
N LEU A 118 6.02 12.55 -9.41
CA LEU A 118 5.94 11.54 -10.45
C LEU A 118 6.96 11.84 -11.56
N GLU A 119 7.78 10.86 -11.92
CA GLU A 119 8.73 10.96 -13.03
C GLU A 119 8.07 10.54 -14.36
N PRO A 120 8.59 11.02 -15.51
CA PRO A 120 8.05 10.66 -16.82
C PRO A 120 8.25 9.18 -17.15
N GLY A 121 7.34 8.67 -18.00
CA GLY A 121 7.37 7.32 -18.54
C GLY A 121 6.93 6.22 -17.57
N HIS A 122 6.40 5.15 -18.14
CA HIS A 122 6.22 3.85 -17.49
C HIS A 122 5.97 2.81 -18.59
N ALA A 123 6.60 1.65 -18.50
CA ALA A 123 6.46 0.62 -19.54
C ALA A 123 5.01 0.14 -19.61
N GLY A 124 4.43 0.12 -20.82
CA GLY A 124 3.04 -0.29 -21.03
C GLY A 124 2.00 0.81 -20.85
N CYS A 125 2.39 2.03 -20.47
CA CYS A 125 1.50 3.17 -20.36
C CYS A 125 1.71 4.18 -21.51
N ARG A 126 0.62 4.68 -22.11
CA ARG A 126 0.66 5.63 -23.24
C ARG A 126 0.74 7.10 -22.83
N ALA A 127 0.48 7.43 -21.57
CA ALA A 127 0.57 8.81 -21.09
C ALA A 127 2.03 9.24 -20.88
N ALA A 128 2.26 10.56 -20.80
CA ALA A 128 3.58 11.13 -20.57
C ALA A 128 4.23 10.66 -19.26
N ALA A 129 3.42 10.36 -18.24
CA ALA A 129 3.83 9.73 -17.00
C ALA A 129 2.70 8.83 -16.48
N CYS A 130 3.06 7.70 -15.88
CA CYS A 130 2.10 6.87 -15.14
C CYS A 130 2.73 6.38 -13.85
N LEU A 131 1.97 6.50 -12.76
CA LEU A 131 2.33 5.93 -11.47
C LEU A 131 1.90 4.46 -11.47
N HIS A 132 2.85 3.56 -11.36
CA HIS A 132 2.60 2.20 -10.93
C HIS A 132 2.46 2.20 -9.41
N TRP A 133 1.28 1.83 -8.94
CA TRP A 133 0.92 1.76 -7.54
C TRP A 133 0.60 0.32 -7.15
N GLY A 134 1.43 -0.26 -6.28
CA GLY A 134 1.31 -1.64 -5.83
C GLY A 134 0.88 -1.75 -4.38
N ALA A 135 0.30 -2.90 -4.02
CA ALA A 135 -0.04 -3.25 -2.65
C ALA A 135 0.24 -4.73 -2.37
N MET A 136 0.73 -5.02 -1.16
CA MET A 136 0.92 -6.39 -0.69
C MET A 136 0.76 -6.50 0.82
N TRP A 137 0.37 -7.70 1.27
CA TRP A 137 0.41 -8.09 2.68
C TRP A 137 1.66 -8.91 2.99
N GLY A 138 2.13 -8.78 4.23
CA GLY A 138 3.25 -9.56 4.73
C GLY A 138 4.63 -9.02 4.33
N PRO A 139 5.70 -9.72 4.72
CA PRO A 139 7.06 -9.35 4.34
C PRO A 139 7.31 -9.60 2.86
N ALA A 140 8.33 -8.94 2.28
CA ALA A 140 8.67 -9.11 0.87
C ALA A 140 9.04 -10.56 0.49
N SER A 141 9.54 -11.36 1.43
CA SER A 141 9.87 -12.79 1.24
C SER A 141 8.65 -13.72 1.17
N GLY A 142 7.46 -13.22 1.54
CA GLY A 142 6.19 -13.95 1.50
C GLY A 142 5.06 -13.01 1.04
N ALA A 143 5.36 -12.20 0.04
CA ALA A 143 4.49 -11.12 -0.41
C ALA A 143 3.18 -11.68 -0.97
N HIS A 144 2.06 -11.30 -0.36
CA HIS A 144 0.75 -11.56 -0.93
C HIS A 144 0.24 -10.29 -1.61
N TYR A 145 0.50 -10.19 -2.91
CA TYR A 145 0.06 -9.05 -3.72
C TYR A 145 -1.47 -8.99 -3.80
N VAL A 146 -2.00 -7.78 -3.70
CA VAL A 146 -3.44 -7.52 -3.75
C VAL A 146 -3.73 -6.34 -4.67
N ASP A 147 -4.93 -6.30 -5.23
CA ASP A 147 -5.40 -5.16 -6.01
C ASP A 147 -5.56 -3.93 -5.09
N PRO A 148 -4.75 -2.86 -5.27
CA PRO A 148 -4.85 -1.66 -4.44
C PRO A 148 -6.18 -0.92 -4.63
N LEU A 149 -6.88 -1.09 -5.77
CA LEU A 149 -8.18 -0.44 -6.00
C LEU A 149 -9.25 -0.95 -5.04
N GLY A 150 -9.17 -2.23 -4.64
CA GLY A 150 -10.06 -2.80 -3.62
C GLY A 150 -9.87 -2.21 -2.23
N LEU A 151 -8.77 -1.50 -1.99
CA LEU A 151 -8.45 -0.86 -0.72
C LEU A 151 -8.85 0.61 -0.69
N VAL A 152 -9.15 1.24 -1.82
CA VAL A 152 -9.47 2.69 -1.90
C VAL A 152 -10.83 2.99 -1.28
N LYS A 153 -10.94 4.11 -0.56
CA LYS A 153 -12.22 4.71 -0.15
C LYS A 153 -13.05 4.98 -1.40
N SER A 154 -14.11 4.20 -1.58
CA SER A 154 -15.12 4.46 -2.60
C SER A 154 -16.45 4.81 -1.94
N THR A 155 -17.15 5.78 -2.50
CA THR A 155 -18.58 5.95 -2.23
C THR A 155 -19.29 4.80 -2.94
N PRO A 156 -20.11 3.98 -2.24
CA PRO A 156 -20.85 2.92 -2.90
C PRO A 156 -21.75 3.51 -4.00
N ILE A 157 -21.44 3.23 -5.27
CA ILE A 157 -22.33 3.60 -6.38
C ILE A 157 -23.49 2.61 -6.36
N ARG A 158 -24.70 3.11 -6.12
CA ARG A 158 -25.95 2.37 -6.26
C ARG A 158 -26.66 2.88 -7.50
N LEU A 159 -26.87 2.01 -8.47
CA LEU A 159 -27.72 2.33 -9.60
C LEU A 159 -29.17 2.41 -9.13
N LYS A 160 -29.89 3.44 -9.59
CA LYS A 160 -31.33 3.53 -9.39
C LYS A 160 -31.99 2.34 -10.12
N PRO A 161 -32.87 1.55 -9.46
CA PRO A 161 -33.65 0.53 -10.14
C PRO A 161 -34.42 1.15 -11.32
N LEU A 162 -34.33 0.53 -12.50
CA LEU A 162 -34.94 1.05 -13.72
C LEU A 162 -36.45 0.77 -13.81
N ARG A 163 -37.01 0.03 -12.85
CA ARG A 163 -38.45 -0.28 -12.79
C ARG A 163 -38.93 -0.01 -11.37
N GLY A 164 -39.79 1.00 -11.26
CA GLY A 164 -40.76 1.17 -10.18
C GLY A 164 -42.15 0.93 -10.74
#